data_AF-A0A8J2YPQ9-F1
#
_entry.id   AF-A0A8J2YPQ9-F1
#
_cell.length_a   1.000
_cell.length_b   1.000
_cell.length_c   1.000
_cell.angle_alpha   90.00
_cell.angle_beta   90.00
_cell.angle_gamma   90.00
#
_symmetry.space_group_name_H-M   'P 1'
#
loop_
_entity.id
_entity.type
_entity.pdbx_description
1 polymer ?
#
loop_
_entity_poly.entity_id
_entity_poly.type
_entity_poly.pdbx_seq_one_letter_code
_entity_poly.pdbx_strand_id
1 'polypeptide(L)'
;MMSKLLIAALLLSFAQIAVARADCDNAATDQERAECIGQELRAADKTINDLYQALRASRDDAGKAALRTQQIQWLKLRDQTCQSASKETDREKWFANLLTDFGKTVCVVRFTNQRVAELTAEQAGAASAPAAAPAPATAAASASAASEADVYDLIANHKPSNGKWYFEATIDVGALAKISESTIFIGVQGDGAGNTGSLQAIRKRNAGDATRNIGIAVDLDVGKLYLRTNGAWQSQPGSANAPDLKLGRPYVAKLSSSVSLTGLPDGVIDLNFGAKPFAYALPDGYVPLDKAAPIRVAQPM
;
A
#
# COMPACT_ATOMS: atom_id res chain seq x y z
N MET A 1 15.65 -41.82 59.89
CA MET A 1 16.32 -42.54 58.79
C MET A 1 16.01 -41.81 57.49
N MET A 2 17.06 -41.60 56.70
CA MET A 2 17.12 -40.79 55.47
C MET A 2 16.15 -41.19 54.35
N SER A 3 15.96 -40.21 53.44
CA SER A 3 15.82 -40.37 51.99
C SER A 3 14.38 -40.63 51.49
N LYS A 4 13.82 -39.89 50.52
CA LYS A 4 14.43 -39.38 49.27
C LYS A 4 13.72 -38.12 48.76
N LEU A 5 14.53 -37.25 48.16
CA LEU A 5 14.14 -36.17 47.26
C LEU A 5 13.19 -36.66 46.15
N LEU A 6 12.17 -35.87 45.84
CA LEU A 6 11.57 -35.79 44.49
C LEU A 6 11.30 -34.32 44.19
N ILE A 7 12.33 -33.62 43.71
CA ILE A 7 12.21 -32.34 43.02
C ILE A 7 11.75 -32.69 41.60
N ALA A 8 10.46 -32.55 41.32
CA ALA A 8 9.94 -32.60 39.96
C ALA A 8 10.30 -31.28 39.28
N ALA A 9 11.40 -31.29 38.54
CA ALA A 9 11.79 -30.19 37.65
C ALA A 9 10.76 -30.11 36.51
N LEU A 10 9.85 -29.15 36.63
CA LEU A 10 8.95 -28.74 35.55
C LEU A 10 9.80 -28.01 34.49
N LEU A 11 10.33 -28.76 33.53
CA LEU A 11 10.95 -28.21 32.33
C LEU A 11 9.88 -27.48 31.51
N LEU A 12 9.80 -26.16 31.69
CA LEU A 12 9.13 -25.27 30.76
C LEU A 12 9.87 -25.31 29.42
N SER A 13 9.38 -26.14 28.52
CA SER A 13 9.72 -26.10 27.09
C SER A 13 9.20 -24.79 26.52
N PHE A 14 10.03 -23.73 26.55
CA PHE A 14 9.84 -22.58 25.67
C PHE A 14 10.09 -23.05 24.25
N ALA A 15 9.02 -23.46 23.55
CA ALA A 15 9.06 -23.53 22.10
C ALA A 15 9.31 -22.11 21.59
N GLN A 16 10.56 -21.82 21.22
CA GLN A 16 10.86 -20.65 20.43
C GLN A 16 10.16 -20.84 19.08
N ILE A 17 9.01 -20.20 18.90
CA ILE A 17 8.42 -20.02 17.59
C ILE A 17 9.39 -19.08 16.85
N ALA A 18 10.36 -19.66 16.15
CA ALA A 18 11.10 -18.94 15.14
C ALA A 18 10.06 -18.56 14.08
N VAL A 19 9.63 -17.30 14.09
CA VAL A 19 8.84 -16.73 12.99
C VAL A 19 9.74 -16.84 11.77
N ALA A 20 9.44 -17.80 10.89
CA ALA A 20 10.11 -17.91 9.61
C ALA A 20 10.00 -16.54 8.94
N ARG A 21 11.13 -15.91 8.67
CA ARG A 21 11.15 -14.64 7.97
C ARG A 21 10.58 -14.90 6.59
N ALA A 22 9.53 -14.17 6.20
CA ALA A 22 8.94 -14.31 4.88
C ALA A 22 10.05 -14.28 3.82
N ASP A 23 10.04 -15.26 2.92
CA ASP A 23 10.89 -15.24 1.74
C ASP A 23 10.36 -14.14 0.82
N CYS A 24 10.85 -12.93 1.05
CA CYS A 24 10.41 -11.77 0.31
C CYS A 24 10.86 -11.80 -1.14
N ASP A 25 11.72 -12.74 -1.53
CA ASP A 25 12.06 -12.97 -2.94
C ASP A 25 10.99 -13.81 -3.64
N ASN A 26 10.35 -14.73 -2.93
CA ASN A 26 9.38 -15.68 -3.48
C ASN A 26 7.95 -15.55 -2.90
N ALA A 27 7.59 -14.39 -2.33
CA ALA A 27 6.26 -14.15 -1.74
C ALA A 27 5.11 -14.39 -2.74
N ALA A 28 4.42 -15.51 -2.58
CA ALA A 28 3.42 -16.03 -3.52
C ALA A 28 2.00 -15.57 -3.17
N THR A 29 1.71 -15.40 -1.88
CA THR A 29 0.39 -15.00 -1.37
C THR A 29 0.34 -13.50 -1.05
N ASP A 30 -0.88 -12.95 -0.97
CA ASP A 30 -1.08 -11.57 -0.55
C ASP A 30 -0.60 -11.34 0.90
N GLN A 31 -0.74 -12.35 1.76
CA GLN A 31 -0.26 -12.32 3.15
C GLN A 31 1.26 -12.22 3.22
N GLU A 32 1.99 -13.09 2.50
CA GLU A 32 3.45 -13.05 2.44
C GLU A 32 3.95 -11.71 1.87
N ARG A 33 3.28 -11.18 0.83
CA ARG A 33 3.60 -9.86 0.29
C ARG A 33 3.38 -8.76 1.31
N ALA A 34 2.29 -8.80 2.08
CA ALA A 34 2.02 -7.84 3.13
C ALA A 34 3.07 -7.88 4.24
N GLU A 35 3.52 -9.07 4.63
CA GLU A 35 4.61 -9.25 5.61
C GLU A 35 5.92 -8.60 5.11
N CYS A 36 6.24 -8.78 3.82
CA CYS A 36 7.41 -8.16 3.20
C CYS A 36 7.31 -6.63 3.13
N ILE A 37 6.16 -6.10 2.75
CA ILE A 37 5.91 -4.65 2.79
C ILE A 37 6.01 -4.12 4.22
N GLY A 38 5.58 -4.89 5.21
CA GLY A 38 5.80 -4.59 6.62
C GLY A 38 7.28 -4.46 6.99
N GLN A 39 8.16 -5.32 6.45
CA GLN A 39 9.61 -5.20 6.67
C GLN A 39 10.18 -3.94 5.99
N GLU A 40 9.76 -3.67 4.76
CA GLU A 40 10.18 -2.48 4.00
C GLU A 40 9.75 -1.19 4.69
N LEU A 41 8.52 -1.11 5.19
CA LEU A 41 8.02 0.04 5.93
C LEU A 41 8.81 0.29 7.22
N ARG A 42 9.17 -0.75 7.97
CA ARG A 42 10.02 -0.60 9.16
C ARG A 42 11.42 -0.08 8.81
N ALA A 43 11.99 -0.55 7.70
CA ALA A 43 13.28 -0.06 7.23
C ALA A 43 13.20 1.42 6.77
N ALA A 44 12.12 1.79 6.10
CA ALA A 44 11.86 3.17 5.67
C ALA A 44 11.63 4.10 6.88
N ASP A 45 10.87 3.67 7.89
CA ASP A 45 10.69 4.39 9.16
C ASP A 45 12.04 4.63 9.86
N LYS A 46 12.91 3.61 9.91
CA LYS A 46 14.26 3.77 10.46
C LYS A 46 15.04 4.83 9.68
N THR A 47 15.00 4.76 8.34
CA THR A 47 15.66 5.71 7.45
C THR A 47 15.17 7.15 7.68
N ILE A 48 13.85 7.36 7.78
CA ILE A 48 13.26 8.66 8.10
C ILE A 48 13.79 9.18 9.44
N ASN A 49 13.84 8.32 10.46
CA ASN A 49 14.35 8.70 11.78
C ASN A 49 15.83 9.09 11.74
N ASP A 50 16.67 8.30 11.05
CA ASP A 50 18.10 8.59 10.92
C ASP A 50 18.33 9.94 10.22
N LEU A 51 17.67 10.16 9.07
CA LEU A 51 17.73 11.43 8.32
C LEU A 51 17.23 12.62 9.16
N TYR A 52 16.12 12.44 9.88
CA TYR A 52 15.57 13.47 10.75
C TYR A 52 16.55 13.86 11.87
N GLN A 53 17.20 12.88 12.52
CA GLN A 53 18.17 13.18 13.57
C GLN A 53 19.41 13.88 13.00
N ALA A 54 19.93 13.43 11.85
CA ALA A 54 21.06 14.07 11.19
C ALA A 54 20.77 15.53 10.83
N LEU A 55 19.63 15.79 10.18
CA LEU A 55 19.16 17.14 9.85
C LEU A 55 18.91 18.01 11.08
N ARG A 56 18.44 17.44 12.19
CA ARG A 56 18.28 18.20 13.44
C ARG A 56 19.60 18.57 14.08
N ALA A 57 20.60 17.69 14.01
CA ALA A 57 21.92 17.96 14.55
C ALA A 57 22.64 19.09 13.80
N SER A 58 22.36 19.23 12.50
CA SER A 58 22.96 20.27 11.64
C SER A 58 22.21 21.62 11.65
N ARG A 59 21.14 21.77 12.45
CA ARG A 59 20.28 22.97 12.48
C ARG A 59 20.40 23.73 13.81
N ASP A 60 20.17 25.04 13.76
CA ASP A 60 19.94 25.85 14.95
C ASP A 60 18.56 25.55 15.59
N ASP A 61 18.22 26.21 16.70
CA ASP A 61 17.00 25.89 17.43
C ASP A 61 15.72 26.24 16.66
N ALA A 62 15.74 27.32 15.86
CA ALA A 62 14.65 27.67 14.96
C ALA A 62 14.46 26.59 13.87
N GLY A 63 15.55 26.16 13.23
CA GLY A 63 15.52 25.10 12.22
C GLY A 63 15.10 23.74 12.77
N LYS A 64 15.49 23.40 14.01
CA LYS A 64 15.01 22.19 14.71
C LYS A 64 13.50 22.24 14.96
N ALA A 65 12.98 23.38 15.42
CA ALA A 65 11.54 23.57 15.67
C ALA A 65 10.71 23.50 14.37
N ALA A 66 11.22 24.11 13.29
CA ALA A 66 10.61 24.04 11.97
C ALA A 66 10.57 22.60 11.43
N LEU A 67 11.69 21.86 11.50
CA LEU A 67 11.75 20.47 11.04
C LEU A 67 10.81 19.55 11.83
N ARG A 68 10.71 19.74 13.15
CA ARG A 68 9.75 19.01 13.98
C ARG A 68 8.31 19.27 13.54
N THR A 69 7.98 20.54 13.27
CA THR A 69 6.65 20.93 12.81
C THR A 69 6.30 20.29 11.48
N GLN A 70 7.24 20.30 10.52
CA GLN A 70 7.09 19.63 9.22
C GLN A 70 6.83 18.12 9.38
N GLN A 71 7.57 17.41 10.25
CA GLN A 71 7.33 15.99 10.49
C GLN A 71 5.94 15.71 11.05
N ILE A 72 5.47 16.52 12.00
CA ILE A 72 4.13 16.36 12.60
C ILE A 72 3.05 16.61 11.54
N GLN A 73 3.23 17.62 10.69
CA GLN A 73 2.29 17.92 9.61
C GLN A 73 2.25 16.80 8.57
N TRP A 74 3.41 16.26 8.18
CA TRP A 74 3.50 15.12 7.27
C TRP A 74 2.77 13.89 7.83
N LEU A 75 2.99 13.53 9.10
CA LEU A 75 2.28 12.41 9.74
C LEU A 75 0.77 12.60 9.70
N LYS A 76 0.28 13.80 10.04
CA LYS A 76 -1.16 14.12 9.99
C LYS A 76 -1.73 14.01 8.59
N LEU A 77 -1.02 14.55 7.60
CA LEU A 77 -1.43 14.49 6.19
C LEU A 77 -1.49 13.03 5.71
N ARG A 78 -0.44 12.24 5.96
CA ARG A 78 -0.41 10.81 5.63
C ARG A 78 -1.59 10.08 6.26
N ASP A 79 -1.77 10.23 7.57
CA ASP A 79 -2.77 9.46 8.30
C ASP A 79 -4.20 9.84 7.94
N GLN A 80 -4.45 11.12 7.62
CA GLN A 80 -5.73 11.59 7.11
C GLN A 80 -6.00 11.09 5.69
N THR A 81 -5.05 11.28 4.77
CA THR A 81 -5.19 10.88 3.36
C THR A 81 -5.32 9.37 3.21
N CYS A 82 -4.53 8.60 3.95
CA CYS A 82 -4.57 7.14 3.92
C CYS A 82 -5.65 6.55 4.83
N GLN A 83 -6.44 7.38 5.52
CA GLN A 83 -7.46 6.92 6.49
C GLN A 83 -6.89 5.93 7.52
N SER A 84 -5.63 6.13 7.91
CA SER A 84 -4.86 5.32 8.85
C SER A 84 -4.69 5.99 10.22
N ALA A 85 -5.39 7.10 10.44
CA ALA A 85 -5.49 7.74 11.76
C ALA A 85 -5.97 6.72 12.80
N SER A 86 -5.20 6.57 13.86
CA SER A 86 -5.44 5.60 14.92
C SER A 86 -5.08 6.19 16.28
N LYS A 87 -5.73 5.68 17.34
CA LYS A 87 -5.33 5.94 18.73
C LYS A 87 -4.25 4.98 19.21
N GLU A 88 -3.86 4.01 18.39
CA GLU A 88 -2.81 3.05 18.69
C GLU A 88 -1.46 3.77 18.84
N THR A 89 -0.83 3.61 20.00
CA THR A 89 0.47 4.21 20.33
C THR A 89 1.62 3.23 20.18
N ASP A 90 1.33 1.92 20.14
CA ASP A 90 2.29 0.87 19.84
C ASP A 90 2.52 0.79 18.33
N ARG A 91 3.75 1.09 17.90
CA ARG A 91 4.09 1.13 16.48
C ARG A 91 3.95 -0.22 15.79
N GLU A 92 4.24 -1.32 16.48
CA GLU A 92 4.15 -2.66 15.90
C GLU A 92 2.69 -3.10 15.76
N LYS A 93 1.84 -2.77 16.73
CA LYS A 93 0.39 -2.98 16.59
C LYS A 93 -0.21 -2.11 15.49
N TRP A 94 0.27 -0.87 15.34
CA TRP A 94 -0.16 -0.03 14.22
C TRP A 94 0.21 -0.66 12.88
N PHE A 95 1.43 -1.19 12.74
CA PHE A 95 1.83 -1.90 11.52
C PHE A 95 0.98 -3.15 11.28
N ALA A 96 0.80 -4.00 12.30
CA ALA A 96 -0.05 -5.18 12.17
C ALA A 96 -1.46 -4.84 11.70
N ASN A 97 -2.06 -3.79 12.28
CA ASN A 97 -3.39 -3.30 11.88
C ASN A 97 -3.38 -2.74 10.44
N LEU A 98 -2.38 -1.94 10.08
CA LEU A 98 -2.24 -1.39 8.73
C LEU A 98 -2.23 -2.50 7.67
N LEU A 99 -1.45 -3.55 7.91
CA LEU A 99 -1.24 -4.65 6.97
C LEU A 99 -2.48 -5.53 6.76
N THR A 100 -3.55 -5.36 7.54
CA THR A 100 -4.85 -6.01 7.27
C THR A 100 -5.70 -5.25 6.25
N ASP A 101 -5.33 -4.01 5.91
CA ASP A 101 -5.99 -3.20 4.90
C ASP A 101 -4.96 -2.77 3.84
N PHE A 102 -4.93 -3.55 2.74
CA PHE A 102 -3.94 -3.37 1.68
C PHE A 102 -4.05 -2.01 0.96
N GLY A 103 -5.27 -1.48 0.81
CA GLY A 103 -5.46 -0.15 0.22
C GLY A 103 -4.82 0.94 1.07
N LYS A 104 -4.98 0.88 2.40
CA LYS A 104 -4.31 1.81 3.32
C LYS A 104 -2.80 1.59 3.35
N THR A 105 -2.37 0.32 3.33
CA THR A 105 -0.95 -0.06 3.29
C THR A 105 -0.24 0.60 2.11
N VAL A 106 -0.78 0.48 0.90
CA VAL A 106 -0.17 1.08 -0.31
C VAL A 106 -0.07 2.60 -0.20
N CYS A 107 -1.12 3.26 0.29
CA CYS A 107 -1.08 4.70 0.51
C CYS A 107 0.02 5.10 1.51
N VAL A 108 0.16 4.38 2.63
CA VAL A 108 1.23 4.64 3.61
C VAL A 108 2.61 4.42 3.00
N VAL A 109 2.82 3.36 2.21
CA VAL A 109 4.09 3.11 1.50
C VAL A 109 4.46 4.31 0.63
N ARG A 110 3.51 4.83 -0.15
CA ARG A 110 3.73 6.03 -0.99
C ARG A 110 4.25 7.21 -0.19
N PHE A 111 3.50 7.62 0.84
CA PHE A 111 3.85 8.78 1.67
C PHE A 111 5.16 8.59 2.43
N THR A 112 5.50 7.36 2.79
CA THR A 112 6.75 7.02 3.47
C THR A 112 7.93 7.13 2.52
N ASN A 113 7.82 6.59 1.30
CA ASN A 113 8.85 6.70 0.28
C ASN A 113 9.09 8.15 -0.14
N GLN A 114 8.02 8.93 -0.30
CA GLN A 114 8.10 10.37 -0.57
C GLN A 114 8.87 11.08 0.54
N ARG A 115 8.56 10.79 1.82
CA ARG A 115 9.25 11.44 2.94
C ARG A 115 10.73 11.11 3.01
N VAL A 116 11.11 9.86 2.68
CA VAL A 116 12.53 9.47 2.55
C VAL A 116 13.20 10.33 1.47
N ALA A 117 12.57 10.49 0.30
CA ALA A 117 13.13 11.29 -0.79
C ALA A 117 13.27 12.78 -0.40
N GLU A 118 12.25 13.38 0.22
CA GLU A 118 12.27 14.77 0.69
C GLU A 118 13.41 15.02 1.68
N LEU A 119 13.53 14.20 2.73
CA LEU A 119 14.56 14.37 3.74
C LEU A 119 15.96 14.12 3.19
N THR A 120 16.10 13.20 2.24
CA THR A 120 17.36 12.96 1.53
C THR A 120 17.76 14.19 0.72
N ALA A 121 16.83 14.80 -0.01
CA ALA A 121 17.06 16.02 -0.77
C ALA A 121 17.41 17.21 0.15
N GLU A 122 16.70 17.38 1.27
CA GLU A 122 17.02 18.40 2.29
C GLU A 122 18.43 18.21 2.86
N GLN A 123 18.84 16.97 3.13
CA GLN A 123 20.18 16.66 3.65
C GLN A 123 21.28 16.95 2.62
N ALA A 124 21.05 16.59 1.35
CA ALA A 124 21.97 16.91 0.26
C ALA A 124 22.11 18.43 0.07
N GLY A 125 20.99 19.16 0.10
CA GLY A 125 20.98 20.62 0.03
C GLY A 125 21.77 21.26 1.17
N ALA A 126 21.58 20.79 2.41
CA ALA A 126 22.33 21.26 3.57
C ALA A 126 23.84 20.97 3.48
N ALA A 127 24.24 19.83 2.90
CA ALA A 127 25.65 19.49 2.69
C ALA A 127 26.33 20.36 1.61
N SER A 128 25.56 20.89 0.67
CA SER A 128 26.05 21.74 -0.43
C SER A 128 26.08 23.25 -0.10
N ALA A 129 25.51 23.67 1.03
CA ALA A 129 25.50 25.07 1.44
C ALA A 129 26.85 25.48 2.08
N PRO A 130 27.58 26.48 1.53
CA PRO A 130 28.77 26.99 2.21
C PRO A 130 28.35 27.65 3.54
N ALA A 131 29.11 27.35 4.60
CA ALA A 131 28.86 27.89 5.93
C ALA A 131 29.10 29.42 5.96
N ALA A 132 28.04 30.23 5.89
CA ALA A 132 28.10 31.65 6.25
C ALA A 132 26.73 32.24 6.67
N ALA A 133 26.75 32.84 7.87
CA ALA A 133 25.96 33.92 8.51
C ALA A 133 24.49 34.24 8.10
N PRO A 134 23.64 34.69 9.06
CA PRO A 134 22.20 34.83 8.85
C PRO A 134 21.85 36.13 8.10
N ALA A 135 21.00 36.02 7.10
CA ALA A 135 20.40 37.13 6.38
C ALA A 135 18.96 36.75 5.93
N PRO A 136 18.05 37.71 5.71
CA PRO A 136 16.74 37.74 6.35
C PRO A 136 15.64 37.00 5.59
N ALA A 137 14.56 36.74 6.34
CA ALA A 137 13.31 36.19 5.87
C ALA A 137 12.64 37.09 4.82
N THR A 138 12.88 36.85 3.54
CA THR A 138 11.94 37.09 2.44
C THR A 138 12.44 36.44 1.17
N ALA A 139 11.98 35.23 0.89
CA ALA A 139 11.91 34.72 -0.47
C ALA A 139 10.69 33.79 -0.56
N ALA A 140 9.57 34.37 -0.96
CA ALA A 140 8.48 33.61 -1.53
C ALA A 140 9.05 32.88 -2.75
N ALA A 141 9.21 31.56 -2.62
CA ALA A 141 9.61 30.72 -3.73
C ALA A 141 8.50 30.77 -4.79
N SER A 142 8.92 31.23 -5.96
CA SER A 142 8.22 31.17 -7.24
C SER A 142 7.44 29.88 -7.40
N ALA A 143 6.13 30.02 -7.62
CA ALA A 143 5.28 28.98 -8.16
C ALA A 143 5.86 28.55 -9.53
N SER A 144 6.57 27.42 -9.55
CA SER A 144 6.76 26.68 -10.79
C SER A 144 5.38 26.23 -11.26
N ALA A 145 5.16 26.32 -12.57
CA ALA A 145 3.94 25.88 -13.26
C ALA A 145 3.31 24.67 -12.57
N ALA A 146 2.01 24.76 -12.24
CA ALA A 146 1.26 23.67 -11.63
C ALA A 146 1.44 22.42 -12.48
N SER A 147 2.32 21.51 -12.04
CA SER A 147 2.37 20.16 -12.60
C SER A 147 1.01 19.56 -12.32
N GLU A 148 0.36 19.03 -13.34
CA GLU A 148 -0.87 18.28 -13.18
C GLU A 148 -0.64 17.23 -12.08
N ALA A 149 -1.46 17.26 -11.03
CA ALA A 149 -1.19 16.46 -9.84
C ALA A 149 -1.11 14.97 -10.20
N ASP A 150 -0.13 14.28 -9.64
CA ASP A 150 0.15 12.89 -10.00
C ASP A 150 -1.05 11.98 -9.67
N VAL A 151 -1.35 11.08 -10.61
CA VAL A 151 -2.42 10.10 -10.47
C VAL A 151 -1.87 8.88 -9.74
N TYR A 152 -2.57 8.45 -8.69
CA TYR A 152 -2.19 7.23 -7.95
C TYR A 152 -3.31 6.22 -7.81
N ASP A 153 -4.57 6.68 -7.89
CA ASP A 153 -5.72 5.81 -7.79
C ASP A 153 -6.51 5.82 -9.10
N LEU A 154 -6.97 4.64 -9.50
CA LEU A 154 -7.96 4.45 -10.56
C LEU A 154 -9.22 3.88 -9.90
N ILE A 155 -10.37 4.53 -10.04
CA ILE A 155 -11.60 4.12 -9.35
C ILE A 155 -12.80 3.98 -10.30
N ALA A 156 -13.75 3.13 -9.94
CA ALA A 156 -15.03 3.03 -10.64
C ALA A 156 -15.94 4.21 -10.33
N ASN A 157 -16.80 4.60 -11.28
CA ASN A 157 -17.90 5.53 -11.01
C ASN A 157 -19.00 4.82 -10.22
N HIS A 158 -19.32 3.59 -10.62
CA HIS A 158 -20.37 2.81 -10.02
C HIS A 158 -19.99 2.27 -8.63
N LYS A 159 -20.92 2.40 -7.66
CA LYS A 159 -20.76 1.95 -6.28
C LYS A 159 -21.91 1.03 -5.84
N PRO A 160 -21.96 -0.22 -6.32
CA PRO A 160 -23.04 -1.12 -5.95
C PRO A 160 -23.02 -1.48 -4.46
N SER A 161 -24.20 -1.81 -3.93
CA SER A 161 -24.41 -2.26 -2.54
C SER A 161 -25.04 -3.65 -2.44
N ASN A 162 -25.38 -4.27 -3.57
CA ASN A 162 -25.95 -5.61 -3.72
C ASN A 162 -25.57 -6.15 -5.11
N GLY A 163 -25.82 -7.44 -5.36
CA GLY A 163 -25.55 -8.10 -6.63
C GLY A 163 -24.12 -8.62 -6.79
N LYS A 164 -23.87 -9.23 -7.95
CA LYS A 164 -22.62 -9.91 -8.30
C LYS A 164 -21.90 -9.16 -9.42
N TRP A 165 -20.73 -8.60 -9.12
CA TRP A 165 -20.00 -7.70 -10.01
C TRP A 165 -18.61 -8.22 -10.33
N TYR A 166 -18.13 -7.92 -11.52
CA TYR A 166 -16.83 -8.39 -11.99
C TYR A 166 -16.02 -7.29 -12.67
N PHE A 167 -14.72 -7.30 -12.44
CA PHE A 167 -13.76 -6.48 -13.18
C PHE A 167 -12.39 -7.15 -13.22
N GLU A 168 -11.52 -6.66 -14.12
CA GLU A 168 -10.15 -7.16 -14.26
C GLU A 168 -9.14 -6.02 -14.19
N ALA A 169 -7.96 -6.30 -13.66
CA ALA A 169 -6.78 -5.49 -13.79
C ALA A 169 -5.68 -6.28 -14.48
N THR A 170 -4.93 -5.65 -15.37
CA THR A 170 -3.76 -6.24 -16.02
C THR A 170 -2.53 -5.41 -15.67
N ILE A 171 -1.44 -6.08 -15.29
CA ILE A 171 -0.15 -5.47 -14.98
C ILE A 171 0.92 -6.16 -15.83
N ASP A 172 1.63 -5.41 -16.68
CA ASP A 172 2.90 -5.88 -17.23
C ASP A 172 3.97 -5.79 -16.14
N VAL A 173 4.13 -6.90 -15.40
CA VAL A 173 5.02 -6.98 -14.24
C VAL A 173 6.47 -6.69 -14.64
N GLY A 174 6.94 -7.29 -15.75
CA GLY A 174 8.30 -7.13 -16.24
C GLY A 174 8.59 -5.71 -16.72
N ALA A 175 7.67 -5.07 -17.43
CA ALA A 175 7.82 -3.68 -17.84
C ALA A 175 7.80 -2.74 -16.63
N LEU A 176 6.84 -2.91 -15.73
CA LEU A 176 6.71 -2.06 -14.55
C LEU A 176 7.94 -2.14 -13.64
N ALA A 177 8.46 -3.35 -13.39
CA ALA A 177 9.67 -3.57 -12.58
C ALA A 177 10.92 -2.86 -13.13
N LYS A 178 10.99 -2.63 -14.45
CA LYS A 178 12.08 -1.88 -15.10
C LYS A 178 11.91 -0.37 -14.96
N ILE A 179 10.68 0.10 -14.78
CA ILE A 179 10.35 1.52 -14.60
C ILE A 179 10.53 1.91 -13.14
N SER A 180 9.86 1.21 -12.23
CA SER A 180 9.90 1.50 -10.80
C SER A 180 9.50 0.29 -9.95
N GLU A 181 10.03 0.25 -8.72
CA GLU A 181 9.53 -0.68 -7.72
C GLU A 181 8.26 -0.11 -7.12
N SER A 182 7.19 -0.90 -7.17
CA SER A 182 5.85 -0.43 -6.82
C SER A 182 5.13 -1.44 -5.95
N THR A 183 4.28 -0.93 -5.07
CA THR A 183 3.29 -1.71 -4.35
C THR A 183 1.92 -1.24 -4.82
N ILE A 184 1.08 -2.16 -5.27
CA ILE A 184 -0.21 -1.87 -5.89
C ILE A 184 -1.30 -2.67 -5.17
N PHE A 185 -2.39 -2.01 -4.80
CA PHE A 185 -3.62 -2.66 -4.35
C PHE A 185 -4.65 -2.69 -5.47
N ILE A 186 -5.33 -3.81 -5.66
CA ILE A 186 -6.48 -3.94 -6.57
C ILE A 186 -7.61 -4.61 -5.81
N GLY A 187 -8.78 -3.99 -5.78
CA GLY A 187 -9.92 -4.56 -5.08
C GLY A 187 -11.05 -3.57 -4.92
N VAL A 188 -11.76 -3.66 -3.80
CA VAL A 188 -12.87 -2.78 -3.46
C VAL A 188 -12.63 -2.07 -2.13
N GLN A 189 -13.17 -0.86 -2.02
CA GLN A 189 -13.27 -0.11 -0.78
C GLN A 189 -14.74 0.05 -0.41
N GLY A 190 -15.12 -0.47 0.76
CA GLY A 190 -16.48 -0.32 1.26
C GLY A 190 -16.61 0.89 2.18
N ASP A 191 -17.73 1.59 2.09
CA ASP A 191 -18.03 2.70 2.98
C ASP A 191 -18.11 2.23 4.45
N GLY A 192 -17.17 2.69 5.28
CA GLY A 192 -17.00 2.23 6.66
C GLY A 192 -16.58 0.75 6.83
N ALA A 193 -16.20 0.06 5.74
CA ALA A 193 -15.88 -1.37 5.75
C ALA A 193 -14.41 -1.71 5.47
N GLY A 194 -13.59 -0.74 5.05
CA GLY A 194 -12.17 -0.95 4.72
C GLY A 194 -11.95 -1.39 3.28
N ASN A 195 -10.73 -1.78 2.94
CA ASN A 195 -10.39 -2.30 1.61
C ASN A 195 -10.24 -3.83 1.64
N THR A 196 -10.72 -4.49 0.59
CA THR A 196 -10.58 -5.95 0.39
C THR A 196 -10.18 -6.23 -1.04
N GLY A 197 -9.18 -7.08 -1.24
CA GLY A 197 -8.66 -7.38 -2.57
C GLY A 197 -7.25 -7.94 -2.51
N SER A 198 -6.50 -7.71 -3.58
CA SER A 198 -5.17 -8.26 -3.77
C SER A 198 -4.08 -7.19 -3.69
N LEU A 199 -2.91 -7.59 -3.20
CA LEU A 199 -1.73 -6.74 -3.01
C LEU A 199 -0.64 -7.23 -3.95
N GLN A 200 -0.03 -6.35 -4.72
CA GLN A 200 0.97 -6.68 -5.73
C GLN A 200 2.26 -5.94 -5.37
N ALA A 201 3.31 -6.70 -5.07
CA ALA A 201 4.64 -6.16 -4.81
C ALA A 201 5.50 -6.43 -6.05
N ILE A 202 5.84 -5.35 -6.77
CA ILE A 202 6.64 -5.39 -8.00
C ILE A 202 8.02 -4.81 -7.64
N ARG A 203 9.06 -5.62 -7.81
CA ARG A 203 10.45 -5.30 -7.46
C ARG A 203 11.32 -5.48 -8.69
N LYS A 204 12.55 -4.95 -8.67
CA LYS A 204 13.47 -5.05 -9.84
C LYS A 204 13.71 -6.47 -10.32
N ARG A 205 13.72 -7.45 -9.40
CA ARG A 205 13.87 -8.88 -9.73
C ARG A 205 12.74 -9.41 -10.63
N ASN A 206 11.58 -8.78 -10.62
CA ASN A 206 10.43 -9.16 -11.45
C ASN A 206 10.55 -8.68 -12.90
N ALA A 207 11.66 -8.08 -13.32
CA ALA A 207 11.87 -7.55 -14.67
C ALA A 207 11.75 -8.60 -15.81
N GLY A 208 11.81 -9.90 -15.48
CA GLY A 208 11.60 -11.01 -16.41
C GLY A 208 10.19 -11.62 -16.34
N ASP A 209 9.33 -11.16 -15.44
CA ASP A 209 8.01 -11.76 -15.23
C ASP A 209 7.03 -11.37 -16.34
N ALA A 210 6.13 -12.30 -16.65
CA ALA A 210 5.07 -12.07 -17.63
C ALA A 210 3.98 -11.12 -17.10
N THR A 211 3.13 -10.65 -18.02
CA THR A 211 1.91 -9.93 -17.68
C THR A 211 1.03 -10.75 -16.74
N ARG A 212 0.47 -10.07 -15.73
CA ARG A 212 -0.43 -10.63 -14.72
C ARG A 212 -1.81 -10.05 -14.91
N ASN A 213 -2.81 -10.90 -15.11
CA ASN A 213 -4.22 -10.55 -15.07
C ASN A 213 -4.81 -10.94 -13.72
N ILE A 214 -5.52 -10.01 -13.10
CA ILE A 214 -6.16 -10.14 -11.80
C ILE A 214 -7.64 -9.88 -12.00
N GLY A 215 -8.44 -10.93 -11.86
CA GLY A 215 -9.90 -10.86 -11.87
C GLY A 215 -10.46 -10.71 -10.47
N ILE A 216 -11.41 -9.80 -10.29
CA ILE A 216 -12.08 -9.56 -9.01
C ILE A 216 -13.57 -9.83 -9.21
N ALA A 217 -14.08 -10.85 -8.52
CA ALA A 217 -15.51 -11.15 -8.47
C ALA A 217 -16.05 -10.75 -7.09
N VAL A 218 -16.96 -9.78 -7.06
CA VAL A 218 -17.53 -9.18 -5.86
C VAL A 218 -18.97 -9.65 -5.72
N ASP A 219 -19.24 -10.46 -4.71
CA ASP A 219 -20.58 -10.96 -4.39
C ASP A 219 -21.13 -10.22 -3.19
N LEU A 220 -21.91 -9.17 -3.44
CA LEU A 220 -22.50 -8.34 -2.39
C LEU A 220 -23.81 -8.92 -1.85
N ASP A 221 -24.31 -10.02 -2.42
CA ASP A 221 -25.48 -10.72 -1.89
C ASP A 221 -25.10 -11.62 -0.71
N VAL A 222 -23.90 -12.21 -0.75
CA VAL A 222 -23.37 -13.07 0.33
C VAL A 222 -22.14 -12.50 1.04
N GLY A 223 -21.63 -11.35 0.59
CA GLY A 223 -20.56 -10.63 1.26
C GLY A 223 -19.20 -11.27 1.06
N LYS A 224 -18.85 -11.63 -0.18
CA LYS A 224 -17.60 -12.32 -0.51
C LYS A 224 -16.88 -11.67 -1.68
N LEU A 225 -15.55 -11.72 -1.67
CA LEU A 225 -14.70 -11.32 -2.79
C LEU A 225 -13.82 -12.48 -3.23
N TYR A 226 -13.86 -12.82 -4.52
CA TYR A 226 -13.05 -13.89 -5.11
C TYR A 226 -12.00 -13.32 -6.04
N LEU A 227 -10.79 -13.87 -5.95
CA LEU A 227 -9.64 -13.46 -6.75
C LEU A 227 -9.32 -14.52 -7.80
N ARG A 228 -9.16 -14.08 -9.05
CA ARG A 228 -8.62 -14.87 -10.15
C ARG A 228 -7.26 -14.30 -10.52
N THR A 229 -6.26 -15.14 -10.69
CA THR A 229 -4.94 -14.74 -11.20
C THR A 229 -4.58 -15.61 -12.38
N ASN A 230 -4.37 -14.99 -13.55
CA ASN A 230 -4.03 -15.68 -14.80
C ASN A 230 -4.94 -16.90 -15.08
N GLY A 231 -6.26 -16.71 -14.90
CA GLY A 231 -7.27 -17.75 -15.14
C GLY A 231 -7.53 -18.69 -13.97
N ALA A 232 -6.65 -18.75 -12.96
CA ALA A 232 -6.81 -19.59 -11.79
C ALA A 232 -7.50 -18.85 -10.65
N TRP A 233 -8.62 -19.40 -10.14
CA TRP A 233 -9.28 -18.89 -8.94
C TRP A 233 -8.51 -19.28 -7.69
N GLN A 234 -8.24 -18.33 -6.80
CA GLN A 234 -7.73 -18.62 -5.45
C GLN A 234 -8.78 -19.36 -4.63
N SER A 235 -10.04 -18.93 -4.76
CA SER A 235 -11.22 -19.64 -4.29
C SER A 235 -12.35 -19.47 -5.29
N GLN A 236 -13.13 -20.52 -5.49
CA GLN A 236 -14.18 -20.52 -6.51
C GLN A 236 -15.30 -19.56 -6.11
N PRO A 237 -15.84 -18.73 -7.05
CA PRO A 237 -17.05 -17.96 -6.81
C PRO A 237 -18.18 -18.84 -6.27
N GLY A 238 -18.79 -18.41 -5.16
CA GLY A 238 -19.80 -19.16 -4.42
C GLY A 238 -19.25 -20.02 -3.27
N SER A 239 -17.93 -20.17 -3.14
CA SER A 239 -17.33 -20.88 -2.00
C SER A 239 -17.29 -20.02 -0.73
N ALA A 240 -17.35 -20.67 0.44
CA ALA A 240 -17.25 -19.96 1.71
C ALA A 240 -15.82 -19.46 2.02
N ASN A 241 -14.80 -20.04 1.38
CA ASN A 241 -13.38 -19.80 1.62
C ASN A 241 -12.86 -18.59 0.84
N ALA A 242 -13.52 -17.45 1.00
CA ALA A 242 -13.17 -16.19 0.35
C ALA A 242 -13.20 -15.03 1.36
N PRO A 243 -12.38 -13.98 1.15
CA PRO A 243 -12.43 -12.76 1.96
C PRO A 243 -13.85 -12.22 2.14
N ASP A 244 -14.16 -11.84 3.38
CA ASP A 244 -15.45 -11.28 3.75
C ASP A 244 -15.57 -9.81 3.36
N LEU A 245 -16.75 -9.44 2.89
CA LEU A 245 -17.21 -8.07 2.70
C LEU A 245 -18.36 -7.81 3.66
N LYS A 246 -18.37 -6.64 4.30
CA LYS A 246 -19.53 -6.22 5.10
C LYS A 246 -20.71 -5.95 4.16
N LEU A 247 -21.82 -6.66 4.38
CA LEU A 247 -23.08 -6.48 3.64
C LEU A 247 -23.75 -5.13 3.93
N GLY A 248 -24.60 -4.70 3.01
CA GLY A 248 -25.40 -3.46 3.15
C GLY A 248 -24.59 -2.17 3.03
N ARG A 249 -23.39 -2.25 2.44
CA ARG A 249 -22.50 -1.09 2.21
C ARG A 249 -22.27 -0.91 0.71
N PRO A 250 -22.22 0.33 0.20
CA PRO A 250 -21.70 0.60 -1.13
C PRO A 250 -20.20 0.30 -1.19
N TYR A 251 -19.76 -0.32 -2.28
CA TYR A 251 -18.34 -0.59 -2.56
C TYR A 251 -17.91 0.10 -3.85
N VAL A 252 -16.75 0.75 -3.82
CA VAL A 252 -16.09 1.26 -5.03
C VAL A 252 -14.93 0.34 -5.40
N ALA A 253 -14.87 -0.11 -6.65
CA ALA A 253 -13.68 -0.80 -7.14
C ALA A 253 -12.55 0.20 -7.39
N LYS A 254 -11.32 -0.21 -7.05
CA LYS A 254 -10.15 0.64 -7.16
C LYS A 254 -8.87 -0.13 -7.42
N LEU A 255 -7.95 0.55 -8.10
CA LEU A 255 -6.51 0.28 -8.06
C LEU A 255 -5.85 1.47 -7.34
N SER A 256 -4.92 1.19 -6.42
CA SER A 256 -4.11 2.19 -5.75
C SER A 256 -2.64 1.83 -5.89
N SER A 257 -1.77 2.81 -6.14
CA SER A 257 -0.35 2.61 -6.40
C SER A 257 0.54 3.41 -5.45
N SER A 258 1.68 2.83 -5.06
CA SER A 258 2.69 3.51 -4.26
C SER A 258 3.56 4.49 -5.06
N VAL A 259 3.44 4.48 -6.39
CA VAL A 259 4.18 5.33 -7.35
C VAL A 259 3.19 5.98 -8.32
N SER A 260 3.59 7.10 -8.94
CA SER A 260 2.72 7.80 -9.90
C SER A 260 2.39 6.89 -11.07
N LEU A 261 1.12 6.90 -11.44
CA LEU A 261 0.57 6.29 -12.65
C LEU A 261 0.58 7.28 -13.83
N THR A 262 0.93 8.54 -13.60
CA THR A 262 1.09 9.54 -14.65
C THR A 262 2.29 9.18 -15.52
N GLY A 263 2.11 9.21 -16.84
CA GLY A 263 3.19 8.96 -17.80
C GLY A 263 3.64 7.49 -17.90
N LEU A 264 2.97 6.55 -17.25
CA LEU A 264 3.22 5.13 -17.51
C LEU A 264 2.87 4.78 -18.96
N PRO A 265 3.69 3.96 -19.65
CA PRO A 265 3.36 3.51 -20.99
C PRO A 265 2.02 2.75 -21.03
N ASP A 266 1.30 2.91 -22.14
CA ASP A 266 0.03 2.22 -22.36
C ASP A 266 0.20 0.70 -22.24
N GLY A 267 -0.75 0.04 -21.56
CA GLY A 267 -0.74 -1.40 -21.37
C GLY A 267 0.11 -1.90 -20.20
N VAL A 268 0.93 -1.05 -19.56
CA VAL A 268 1.69 -1.45 -18.36
C VAL A 268 0.75 -1.70 -17.18
N ILE A 269 -0.26 -0.86 -17.01
CA ILE A 269 -1.37 -1.07 -16.07
C ILE A 269 -2.67 -0.71 -16.79
N ASP A 270 -3.62 -1.64 -16.83
CA ASP A 270 -4.98 -1.41 -17.32
C ASP A 270 -5.99 -1.92 -16.28
N LEU A 271 -6.99 -1.10 -15.95
CA LEU A 271 -8.09 -1.48 -15.08
C LEU A 271 -9.38 -1.43 -15.90
N ASN A 272 -9.98 -2.60 -16.12
CA ASN A 272 -11.16 -2.76 -16.96
C ASN A 272 -12.36 -3.14 -16.08
N PHE A 273 -13.30 -2.22 -15.92
CA PHE A 273 -14.55 -2.47 -15.20
C PHE A 273 -15.64 -3.14 -16.06
N GLY A 274 -15.41 -3.31 -17.36
CA GLY A 274 -16.43 -3.76 -18.32
C GLY A 274 -16.55 -2.89 -19.58
N ALA A 275 -15.73 -1.86 -19.73
CA ALA A 275 -15.66 -1.02 -20.92
C ALA A 275 -15.10 -1.78 -22.15
N LYS A 276 -14.28 -2.80 -21.90
CA LYS A 276 -13.68 -3.68 -22.92
C LYS A 276 -13.99 -5.15 -22.58
N PRO A 277 -13.89 -6.08 -23.55
CA PRO A 277 -13.99 -7.51 -23.26
C PRO A 277 -13.00 -7.94 -22.16
N PHE A 278 -13.43 -8.84 -21.28
CA PHE A 278 -12.56 -9.44 -20.27
C PHE A 278 -11.67 -10.52 -20.87
N ALA A 279 -10.49 -10.73 -20.28
CA ALA A 279 -9.54 -11.75 -20.69
C ALA A 279 -10.08 -13.16 -20.45
N TYR A 280 -10.89 -13.36 -19.41
CA TYR A 280 -11.61 -14.63 -19.23
C TYR A 280 -13.08 -14.45 -18.89
N ALA A 281 -13.85 -15.50 -19.16
CA ALA A 281 -15.29 -15.54 -18.97
C ALA A 281 -15.71 -15.13 -17.54
N LEU A 282 -16.88 -14.49 -17.47
CA LEU A 282 -17.54 -14.16 -16.21
C LEU A 282 -18.00 -15.43 -15.49
N PRO A 283 -17.90 -15.50 -14.15
CA PRO A 283 -18.59 -16.55 -13.41
C PRO A 283 -20.12 -16.40 -13.54
N ASP A 284 -20.84 -17.51 -13.31
CA ASP A 284 -22.30 -17.53 -13.42
C ASP A 284 -22.97 -16.48 -12.53
N GLY A 285 -23.86 -15.68 -13.14
CA GLY A 285 -24.61 -14.64 -12.47
C GLY A 285 -23.85 -13.34 -12.20
N TYR A 286 -22.56 -13.25 -12.54
CA TYR A 286 -21.79 -12.01 -12.44
C TYR A 286 -21.95 -11.17 -13.70
N VAL A 287 -21.96 -9.84 -13.51
CA VAL A 287 -22.00 -8.86 -14.59
C VAL A 287 -20.80 -7.91 -14.50
N PRO A 288 -20.40 -7.25 -15.61
CA PRO A 288 -19.37 -6.21 -15.55
C PRO A 288 -19.76 -5.11 -14.57
N LEU A 289 -18.80 -4.64 -13.78
CA LEU A 289 -19.02 -3.61 -12.76
C LEU A 289 -19.50 -2.27 -13.35
N ASP A 290 -18.84 -1.82 -14.41
CA ASP A 290 -19.09 -0.53 -15.04
C ASP A 290 -18.67 -0.58 -16.52
N LYS A 291 -19.43 0.09 -17.39
CA LYS A 291 -19.05 0.23 -18.81
C LYS A 291 -18.17 1.46 -19.05
N ALA A 292 -17.96 2.29 -18.03
CA ALA A 292 -17.08 3.45 -18.09
C ALA A 292 -15.61 3.09 -17.90
N ALA A 293 -14.73 3.93 -18.45
CA ALA A 293 -13.32 3.92 -18.11
C ALA A 293 -13.09 4.34 -16.65
N PRO A 294 -11.98 3.91 -16.00
CA PRO A 294 -11.67 4.33 -14.64
C PRO A 294 -11.49 5.85 -14.52
N ILE A 295 -11.99 6.40 -13.43
CA ILE A 295 -11.66 7.77 -13.02
C ILE A 295 -10.22 7.77 -12.53
N ARG A 296 -9.40 8.68 -13.06
CA ARG A 296 -8.05 8.92 -12.60
C ARG A 296 -8.08 9.93 -11.45
N VAL A 297 -7.69 9.50 -10.26
CA VAL A 297 -7.69 10.35 -9.07
C VAL A 297 -6.27 10.86 -8.85
N ALA A 298 -6.08 12.13 -9.17
CA ALA A 298 -4.90 12.87 -8.78
C ALA A 298 -4.93 13.14 -7.27
N GLN A 299 -3.79 13.04 -6.61
CA GLN A 299 -3.68 13.36 -5.19
C GLN A 299 -2.59 14.41 -5.00
N PRO A 300 -2.87 15.49 -4.23
CA PRO A 300 -1.84 16.44 -3.88
C PRO A 300 -0.79 15.72 -3.03
N MET A 301 0.47 15.88 -3.41
CA MET A 301 1.62 15.48 -2.61
C MET A 301 2.00 16.57 -1.63
#